data_AF-A0AAV5A779-F1
#
_entry.id   AF-A0AAV5A779-F1
#
_cell.length_a   1.000
_cell.length_b   1.000
_cell.length_c   1.000
_cell.angle_alpha   90.00
_cell.angle_beta   90.00
_cell.angle_gamma   90.00
#
_symmetry.space_group_name_H-M   'P 1'
#
loop_
_entity.id
_entity.type
_entity.pdbx_description
1 polymer ?
#
loop_
_entity_poly.entity_id
_entity_poly.type
_entity_poly.pdbx_seq_one_letter_code
_entity_poly.pdbx_strand_id
1 'polypeptide(L)'
;MADIPALSSGGVNSRFVSQTEIEEITKRREEQWKAAYARLGQEPPERPQEEAYDGRSLAEKLAANKAAQQEEWEQKMKLSNQFRSLEEDEILFLDSVRVRQLEEERKRKKEDGEELKNFREAVAARNQEVSGSTTTETPVKLPSVPHNGKTKSVISKKDNRLKGVVVKKKFAPNKEKSSITESSTSQAEDGERNAKRQKHQQNEP
;
A
#
# COMPACT_ATOMS: atom_id res chain seq x y z
N MET A 1 -14.11 -4.44 14.65
CA MET A 1 -14.44 -3.21 15.40
C MET A 1 -14.50 -3.63 16.85
N ALA A 2 -13.55 -3.17 17.67
CA ALA A 2 -13.56 -3.49 19.09
C ALA A 2 -14.69 -2.69 19.75
N ASP A 3 -15.58 -3.39 20.45
CA ASP A 3 -16.69 -2.78 21.18
C ASP A 3 -16.14 -1.88 22.28
N ILE A 4 -16.34 -0.58 22.13
CA ILE A 4 -16.00 0.39 23.16
C ILE A 4 -17.04 0.22 24.28
N PRO A 5 -16.65 -0.15 25.51
CA PRO A 5 -17.61 -0.37 26.58
C PRO A 5 -18.38 0.93 26.84
N ALA A 6 -19.70 0.89 26.62
CA ALA A 6 -20.58 2.03 26.72
C ALA A 6 -20.58 2.57 28.17
N LEU A 7 -19.85 3.67 28.36
CA LEU A 7 -19.75 4.47 29.59
C LEU A 7 -21.08 5.16 29.96
N SER A 8 -22.25 4.54 29.79
CA SER A 8 -23.55 5.18 30.03
C SER A 8 -24.62 4.25 30.62
N SER A 9 -24.49 2.93 30.50
CA SER A 9 -25.58 2.01 30.85
C SER A 9 -25.66 1.58 32.33
N GLY A 10 -24.68 1.95 33.17
CA GLY A 10 -24.64 1.61 34.59
C GLY A 10 -24.89 2.83 35.47
N GLY A 11 -25.70 2.67 36.53
CA GLY A 11 -25.92 3.69 37.55
C GLY A 11 -24.60 4.22 38.11
N VAL A 12 -24.54 5.53 38.41
CA VAL A 12 -23.30 6.24 38.77
C VAL A 12 -22.47 5.55 39.87
N ASN A 13 -23.11 4.82 40.79
CA ASN A 13 -22.46 4.06 41.86
C ASN A 13 -21.57 2.91 41.37
N SER A 14 -21.77 2.38 40.16
CA SER A 14 -20.91 1.31 39.60
C SER A 14 -19.67 1.85 38.86
N ARG A 15 -19.51 3.17 38.78
CA ARG A 15 -18.43 3.84 38.03
C ARG A 15 -17.33 4.36 38.93
N PHE A 16 -17.60 4.48 40.22
CA PHE A 16 -16.62 4.86 41.23
C PHE A 16 -16.06 3.60 41.84
N VAL A 17 -14.75 3.40 41.68
CA VAL A 17 -14.00 2.31 42.31
C VAL A 17 -13.43 2.86 43.61
N SER A 18 -13.58 2.11 44.69
CA SER A 18 -12.97 2.49 45.97
C SER A 18 -11.45 2.36 45.90
N GLN A 19 -10.72 3.20 46.64
CA GLN A 19 -9.26 3.12 46.64
C GLN A 19 -8.75 1.73 47.08
N THR A 20 -9.43 1.11 48.04
CA THR A 20 -9.14 -0.26 48.50
C THR A 20 -9.33 -1.30 47.39
N GLU A 21 -10.36 -1.14 46.54
CA GLU A 21 -10.59 -2.05 45.43
C GLU A 21 -9.53 -1.90 44.33
N ILE A 22 -9.05 -0.67 44.08
CA ILE A 22 -7.91 -0.43 43.17
C ILE A 22 -6.66 -1.14 43.70
N GLU A 23 -6.35 -0.98 44.98
CA GLU A 23 -5.18 -1.59 45.64
C GLU A 23 -5.25 -3.14 45.64
N GLU A 24 -6.43 -3.72 45.82
CA GLU A 24 -6.61 -5.17 45.71
C GLU A 24 -6.42 -5.66 44.27
N ILE A 25 -6.93 -4.93 43.28
CA ILE A 25 -6.79 -5.27 41.86
C ILE A 25 -5.32 -5.17 41.44
N THR A 26 -4.61 -4.12 41.84
CA THR A 26 -3.17 -3.98 41.55
C THR A 26 -2.38 -5.10 42.22
N LYS A 27 -2.64 -5.40 43.49
CA LYS A 27 -1.98 -6.50 44.21
C LYS A 27 -2.21 -7.86 43.56
N ARG A 28 -3.47 -8.20 43.20
CA ARG A 28 -3.77 -9.46 42.49
C ARG A 28 -3.04 -9.54 41.14
N ARG A 29 -2.98 -8.44 40.40
CA ARG A 29 -2.25 -8.35 39.13
C ARG A 29 -0.75 -8.54 39.33
N GLU A 30 -0.18 -7.93 40.36
CA GLU A 30 1.24 -8.07 40.71
C GLU A 30 1.60 -9.48 41.13
N GLU A 31 0.75 -10.14 41.93
CA GLU A 31 0.94 -11.54 42.34
C GLU A 31 0.92 -12.47 41.13
N GLN A 32 -0.03 -12.28 40.22
CA GLN A 32 -0.11 -13.05 38.97
C GLN A 32 1.11 -12.81 38.08
N TRP A 33 1.56 -11.56 37.97
CA TRP A 33 2.76 -11.20 37.20
C TRP A 33 4.02 -11.84 37.79
N LYS A 34 4.23 -11.72 39.11
CA LYS A 34 5.34 -12.37 39.81
C LYS A 34 5.30 -13.88 39.66
N ALA A 35 4.13 -14.51 39.78
CA ALA A 35 3.96 -15.94 39.59
C ALA A 35 4.29 -16.39 38.15
N ALA A 36 3.91 -15.59 37.14
CA ALA A 36 4.24 -15.88 35.74
C ALA A 36 5.75 -15.85 35.48
N TYR A 37 6.46 -14.88 36.06
CA TYR A 37 7.92 -14.77 35.95
C TYR A 37 8.66 -15.83 36.76
N ALA A 38 8.18 -16.15 37.97
CA ALA A 38 8.71 -17.25 38.77
C ALA A 38 8.62 -18.59 38.02
N ARG A 39 7.52 -18.83 37.29
CA ARG A 39 7.38 -20.00 36.43
C ARG A 39 8.38 -20.02 35.27
N LEU A 40 8.76 -18.86 34.74
CA LEU A 40 9.73 -18.71 33.66
C LEU A 40 11.19 -18.83 34.17
N GLY A 41 11.42 -18.83 35.49
CA GLY A 41 12.75 -18.88 36.09
C GLY A 41 13.53 -17.58 35.95
N GLN A 42 12.85 -16.48 35.65
CA GLN A 42 13.44 -15.14 35.52
C GLN A 42 12.87 -14.23 36.60
N GLU A 43 13.72 -13.36 37.15
CA GLU A 43 13.25 -12.34 38.09
C GLU A 43 12.36 -11.33 37.35
N PRO A 44 11.18 -10.97 37.89
CA PRO A 44 10.38 -9.90 37.33
C PRO A 44 11.22 -8.62 37.22
N PRO A 45 11.27 -7.96 36.06
CA PRO A 45 11.99 -6.69 35.91
C PRO A 45 11.40 -5.66 36.88
N GLU A 46 12.26 -4.76 37.37
CA GLU A 46 11.83 -3.65 38.22
C GLU A 46 10.69 -2.91 37.54
N ARG A 47 9.59 -2.74 38.27
CA ARG A 47 8.43 -2.03 37.73
C ARG A 47 8.86 -0.60 37.39
N PRO A 48 8.38 -0.05 36.27
CA PRO A 48 8.59 1.36 35.98
C PRO A 48 8.11 2.15 37.19
N GLN A 49 9.02 2.96 37.75
CA GLN A 49 8.69 3.80 38.89
C GLN A 49 7.50 4.67 38.50
N GLU A 50 6.51 4.74 39.39
CA GLU A 50 5.39 5.67 39.21
C GLU A 50 5.99 7.04 38.95
N GLU A 51 5.75 7.56 37.75
CA GLU A 51 6.34 8.81 37.30
C GLU A 51 6.13 9.86 38.38
N ALA A 52 7.23 10.44 38.86
CA ALA A 52 7.21 11.40 39.96
C ALA A 52 6.11 12.43 39.72
N TYR A 53 5.30 12.67 40.75
CA TYR A 53 4.12 13.54 40.68
C TYR A 53 4.42 14.81 39.89
N ASP A 54 3.89 14.87 38.67
CA ASP A 54 4.13 15.99 37.76
C ASP A 54 3.37 17.21 38.30
N GLY A 55 4.14 18.19 38.80
CA GLY A 55 3.64 19.43 39.38
C GLY A 55 2.97 20.38 38.38
N ARG A 56 2.95 20.05 37.09
CA ARG A 56 2.17 20.77 36.08
C ARG A 56 0.67 20.66 36.36
N SER A 57 -0.03 21.75 36.07
CA SER A 57 -1.49 21.78 36.17
C SER A 57 -2.11 20.76 35.21
N LEU A 58 -3.26 20.19 35.58
CA LEU A 58 -4.02 19.30 34.69
C LEU A 58 -4.29 19.95 33.32
N ALA A 59 -4.49 21.27 33.29
CA ALA A 59 -4.67 22.02 32.05
C ALA A 59 -3.46 21.91 31.11
N GLU A 60 -2.25 22.01 31.65
CA GLU A 60 -1.01 21.89 30.89
C GLU A 60 -0.81 20.46 30.37
N LYS A 61 -1.13 19.45 31.19
CA LYS A 61 -1.12 18.03 30.76
C LYS A 61 -2.09 17.77 29.61
N LEU A 62 -3.32 18.28 29.71
CA LEU A 62 -4.32 18.13 28.65
C LEU A 62 -3.93 18.88 27.38
N ALA A 63 -3.31 20.06 27.52
CA ALA A 63 -2.79 20.82 26.38
C ALA A 63 -1.66 20.05 25.68
N ALA A 64 -0.71 19.50 26.44
CA ALA A 64 0.37 18.68 25.90
C ALA A 64 -0.15 17.43 25.16
N ASN A 65 -1.13 16.72 25.73
CA ASN A 65 -1.75 15.56 25.09
C ASN A 65 -2.45 15.94 23.77
N LYS A 66 -3.17 17.06 23.75
CA LYS A 66 -3.79 17.57 22.52
C LYS A 66 -2.77 17.97 21.48
N ALA A 67 -1.71 18.67 21.90
CA ALA A 67 -0.63 19.09 21.02
C ALA A 67 0.09 17.87 20.43
N ALA A 68 0.40 16.86 21.23
CA ALA A 68 1.01 15.61 20.77
C ALA A 68 0.13 14.88 19.73
N GLN A 69 -1.17 14.73 20.03
CA GLN A 69 -2.10 14.12 19.07
C GLN A 69 -2.22 14.94 17.77
N GLN A 70 -2.25 16.26 17.88
CA GLN A 70 -2.31 17.14 16.73
C GLN A 70 -1.04 17.05 15.90
N GLU A 71 0.13 17.03 16.54
CA GLU A 71 1.42 16.91 15.86
C GLU A 71 1.54 15.55 15.15
N GLU A 72 1.18 14.43 15.80
CA GLU A 72 1.15 13.11 15.17
C GLU A 72 0.20 13.08 13.97
N TRP A 73 -0.97 13.70 14.10
CA TRP A 73 -1.94 13.78 13.03
C TRP A 73 -1.41 14.61 11.86
N GLU A 74 -0.83 15.78 12.15
CA GLU A 74 -0.20 16.65 11.16
C GLU A 74 0.96 15.95 10.48
N GLN A 75 1.85 15.28 11.21
CA GLN A 75 2.96 14.52 10.65
C GLN A 75 2.47 13.40 9.71
N LYS A 76 1.41 12.66 10.09
CA LYS A 76 0.83 11.62 9.24
C LYS A 76 0.15 12.19 8.00
N MET A 77 -0.49 13.34 8.13
CA MET A 77 -1.15 14.03 7.01
C MET A 77 -0.19 14.85 6.15
N LYS A 78 1.02 15.10 6.65
CA LYS A 78 2.03 15.87 5.94
C LYS A 78 2.51 15.09 4.73
N LEU A 79 2.25 15.62 3.53
CA LEU A 79 2.70 15.01 2.27
C LEU A 79 4.22 14.80 2.21
N SER A 80 5.01 15.58 2.95
CA SER A 80 6.47 15.39 3.00
C SER A 80 6.88 14.05 3.59
N ASN A 81 6.07 13.45 4.47
CA ASN A 81 6.35 12.13 5.03
C ASN A 81 5.89 11.02 4.08
N GLN A 82 4.90 11.30 3.24
CA GLN A 82 4.44 10.36 2.22
C GLN A 82 5.38 10.29 1.02
N PHE A 83 5.96 11.42 0.63
CA PHE A 83 6.84 11.53 -0.53
C PHE A 83 8.25 11.92 -0.07
N ARG A 84 9.12 10.92 -0.02
CA ARG A 84 10.57 11.10 0.11
C ARG A 84 11.26 10.70 -1.21
N SER A 85 12.44 11.24 -1.46
CA SER A 85 13.32 10.72 -2.51
C SER A 85 13.72 9.28 -2.17
N LEU A 86 13.87 8.43 -3.18
CA LEU A 86 14.43 7.10 -3.00
C LEU A 86 15.90 7.21 -2.59
N GLU A 87 16.33 6.36 -1.67
CA GLU A 87 17.75 6.20 -1.29
C GLU A 87 18.52 5.46 -2.40
N GLU A 88 19.85 5.60 -2.44
CA GLU A 88 20.70 4.98 -3.47
C GLU A 88 20.54 3.45 -3.51
N ASP A 89 20.48 2.81 -2.33
CA ASP A 89 20.28 1.37 -2.20
C ASP A 89 18.90 0.92 -2.71
N GLU A 90 17.86 1.76 -2.53
CA GLU A 90 16.50 1.48 -3.00
C GLU A 90 16.42 1.55 -4.52
N ILE A 91 17.13 2.52 -5.13
CA ILE A 91 17.25 2.64 -6.59
C ILE A 91 17.94 1.39 -7.15
N LEU A 92 19.08 0.99 -6.57
CA LEU A 92 19.81 -0.21 -6.98
C LEU A 92 18.95 -1.47 -6.84
N PHE A 93 18.17 -1.58 -5.76
CA PHE A 93 17.23 -2.67 -5.59
C PHE A 93 16.19 -2.72 -6.72
N LEU A 94 15.56 -1.60 -7.07
CA LEU A 94 14.57 -1.56 -8.15
C LEU A 94 15.19 -1.93 -9.51
N ASP A 95 16.42 -1.52 -9.77
CA ASP A 95 17.14 -1.92 -10.98
C ASP A 95 17.48 -3.41 -10.98
N SER A 96 17.88 -3.97 -9.83
CA SER A 96 18.10 -5.43 -9.70
C SER A 96 16.82 -6.23 -9.96
N VAL A 97 15.66 -5.74 -9.51
CA VAL A 97 14.36 -6.36 -9.78
C VAL A 97 14.03 -6.31 -11.27
N ARG A 98 14.26 -5.18 -11.95
CA ARG A 98 14.08 -5.06 -13.39
C ARG A 98 14.97 -6.02 -14.17
N VAL A 99 16.26 -6.10 -13.80
CA VAL A 99 17.21 -7.02 -14.43
C VAL A 99 16.74 -8.47 -14.26
N ARG A 100 16.35 -8.87 -13.03
CA ARG A 100 15.82 -10.21 -12.77
C ARG A 100 14.59 -10.54 -13.62
N GLN A 101 13.62 -9.62 -13.72
CA GLN A 101 12.42 -9.82 -14.55
C GLN A 101 12.79 -10.01 -16.03
N LEU A 102 13.68 -9.18 -16.56
CA LEU A 102 14.14 -9.30 -17.95
C LEU A 102 14.90 -10.61 -18.19
N GLU A 103 15.71 -11.05 -17.23
CA GLU A 103 16.43 -12.33 -17.33
C GLU A 103 15.48 -13.51 -17.35
N GLU A 104 14.45 -13.50 -16.50
CA GLU A 104 13.43 -14.53 -16.44
C GLU A 104 12.59 -14.57 -17.73
N GLU A 105 12.13 -13.43 -18.23
CA GLU A 105 11.44 -13.34 -19.52
C GLU A 105 12.34 -13.80 -20.68
N ARG A 106 13.62 -13.42 -20.68
CA ARG A 106 14.60 -13.86 -21.67
C ARG A 106 14.81 -15.37 -21.61
N LYS A 107 14.88 -15.95 -20.41
CA LYS A 107 15.04 -17.39 -20.22
C LYS A 107 13.82 -18.13 -20.74
N ARG A 108 12.62 -17.71 -20.35
CA ARG A 108 11.35 -18.26 -20.84
C ARG A 108 11.26 -18.20 -22.36
N LYS A 109 11.60 -17.05 -22.96
CA LYS A 109 11.60 -16.89 -24.42
C LYS A 109 12.60 -17.79 -25.13
N LYS A 110 13.75 -18.09 -24.50
CA LYS A 110 14.73 -19.03 -25.04
C LYS A 110 14.20 -20.47 -24.99
N GLU A 111 13.66 -20.89 -23.86
CA GLU A 111 13.05 -22.21 -23.66
C GLU A 111 11.89 -22.42 -24.67
N ASP A 112 10.94 -21.49 -24.75
CA ASP A 112 9.85 -21.51 -25.73
C ASP A 112 10.39 -21.59 -27.18
N GLY A 113 11.47 -20.85 -27.46
CA GLY A 113 12.11 -20.83 -28.78
C GLY A 113 12.79 -22.15 -29.15
N GLU A 114 13.41 -22.83 -28.19
CA GLU A 114 14.04 -24.14 -28.37
C GLU A 114 12.99 -25.23 -28.58
N GLU A 115 11.91 -25.24 -27.79
CA GLU A 115 10.78 -26.16 -27.97
C GLU A 115 10.15 -26.03 -29.36
N LEU A 116 9.93 -24.79 -29.83
CA LEU A 116 9.38 -24.53 -31.16
C LEU A 116 10.34 -24.97 -32.28
N LYS A 117 11.65 -24.82 -32.10
CA LYS A 117 12.65 -25.32 -33.07
C LYS A 117 12.62 -26.83 -33.14
N ASN A 118 12.69 -27.50 -31.99
CA ASN A 118 12.64 -28.96 -31.90
C ASN A 118 11.35 -29.53 -32.51
N PHE A 119 10.21 -28.88 -32.28
CA PHE A 119 8.94 -29.26 -32.91
C PHE A 119 8.99 -29.12 -34.44
N ARG A 120 9.52 -28.00 -34.96
CA ARG A 120 9.67 -27.80 -36.41
C ARG A 120 10.58 -28.85 -37.04
N GLU A 121 11.69 -29.18 -36.38
CA GLU A 121 12.62 -30.21 -36.82
C GLU A 121 11.97 -31.60 -36.82
N ALA A 122 11.25 -31.97 -35.75
CA ALA A 122 10.54 -33.25 -35.66
C ALA A 122 9.42 -33.38 -36.70
N VAL A 123 8.65 -32.31 -36.95
CA VAL A 123 7.63 -32.29 -38.01
C VAL A 123 8.28 -32.41 -39.39
N ALA A 124 9.40 -31.74 -39.64
CA ALA A 124 10.14 -31.85 -40.89
C ALA A 124 10.68 -33.27 -41.11
N ALA A 125 11.29 -33.88 -40.08
CA ALA A 125 11.77 -35.26 -40.12
C ALA A 125 10.64 -36.25 -40.40
N ARG A 126 9.51 -36.14 -39.68
CA ARG A 126 8.32 -36.96 -39.93
C ARG A 126 7.80 -36.80 -41.36
N ASN A 127 7.71 -35.57 -41.87
CA ASN A 127 7.26 -35.35 -43.25
C ASN A 127 8.22 -35.92 -44.29
N GLN A 128 9.54 -35.93 -44.02
CA GLN A 128 10.54 -36.57 -44.89
C GLN A 128 10.43 -38.10 -44.88
N GLU A 129 10.20 -38.72 -43.72
CA GLU A 129 9.95 -40.17 -43.63
C GLU A 129 8.66 -40.58 -44.35
N VAL A 130 7.62 -39.75 -44.25
CA VAL A 130 6.33 -39.98 -44.95
C VAL A 130 6.46 -39.76 -46.46
N SER A 131 7.30 -38.83 -46.93
CA SER A 131 7.50 -38.60 -48.36
C SER A 131 8.46 -39.60 -49.02
N GLY A 132 9.33 -40.26 -48.25
CA GLY A 132 10.23 -41.33 -48.72
C GLY A 132 9.60 -42.73 -48.74
N SER A 133 8.44 -42.93 -48.09
CA SER A 133 7.73 -44.22 -48.03
C SER A 133 6.44 -44.21 -48.82
N THR A 134 6.55 -44.32 -50.15
CA THR A 134 5.44 -44.83 -50.96
C THR A 134 5.29 -46.32 -50.68
N THR A 135 4.54 -46.68 -49.64
CA THR A 135 3.93 -48.01 -49.54
C THR A 135 2.50 -47.84 -49.03
N THR A 136 1.60 -48.12 -49.95
CA THR A 136 0.16 -48.32 -49.81
C THR A 136 -0.18 -49.24 -48.63
N GLU A 137 -0.96 -48.78 -47.65
CA GLU A 137 -1.94 -49.61 -46.94
C GLU A 137 -3.19 -48.79 -46.53
N THR A 138 -4.26 -49.10 -47.25
CA THR A 138 -5.72 -49.06 -46.99
C THR A 138 -6.31 -48.41 -45.70
N PRO A 139 -7.40 -47.63 -45.84
CA PRO A 139 -8.22 -47.20 -44.71
C PRO A 139 -9.16 -48.33 -44.23
N VAL A 140 -8.95 -48.84 -43.02
CA VAL A 140 -9.87 -49.82 -42.42
C VAL A 140 -11.03 -49.10 -41.73
N LYS A 141 -12.21 -49.48 -42.18
CA LYS A 141 -13.57 -49.06 -41.84
C LYS A 141 -13.96 -49.42 -40.41
N LEU A 142 -14.72 -48.52 -39.75
CA LEU A 142 -15.34 -48.68 -38.44
C LEU A 142 -16.25 -49.92 -38.34
N PRO A 143 -16.47 -50.44 -37.12
CA PRO A 143 -17.79 -50.92 -36.71
C PRO A 143 -18.52 -49.93 -35.80
N SER A 144 -19.73 -49.59 -36.24
CA SER A 144 -20.78 -48.84 -35.54
C SER A 144 -21.43 -49.69 -34.45
N VAL A 145 -21.74 -49.09 -33.29
CA VAL A 145 -22.78 -49.57 -32.36
C VAL A 145 -23.66 -48.38 -31.97
N PRO A 146 -25.02 -48.52 -31.95
CA PRO A 146 -25.93 -47.39 -31.86
C PRO A 146 -26.54 -47.20 -30.46
N HIS A 147 -26.67 -45.94 -30.01
CA HIS A 147 -27.87 -45.32 -29.37
C HIS A 147 -27.45 -44.01 -28.69
N ASN A 148 -27.94 -42.86 -29.17
CA ASN A 148 -29.22 -42.22 -28.88
C ASN A 148 -29.06 -41.14 -27.78
N GLY A 149 -28.99 -39.88 -28.22
CA GLY A 149 -28.89 -38.71 -27.37
C GLY A 149 -28.98 -37.42 -28.20
N LYS A 150 -30.21 -36.98 -28.44
CA LYS A 150 -30.58 -35.64 -28.97
C LYS A 150 -29.95 -34.59 -28.01
N THR A 151 -29.33 -33.48 -28.40
CA THR A 151 -29.89 -32.34 -29.13
C THR A 151 -28.83 -31.29 -29.51
N LYS A 152 -28.90 -30.84 -30.78
CA LYS A 152 -28.87 -29.46 -31.31
C LYS A 152 -27.70 -28.51 -30.97
N SER A 153 -26.89 -28.29 -32.02
CA SER A 153 -26.15 -27.07 -32.37
C SER A 153 -26.99 -25.80 -32.23
N VAL A 154 -26.43 -24.74 -31.61
CA VAL A 154 -26.67 -23.34 -31.98
C VAL A 154 -25.38 -22.53 -31.80
N ILE A 155 -24.87 -22.07 -32.93
CA ILE A 155 -23.91 -20.98 -33.08
C ILE A 155 -24.57 -19.69 -32.59
N SER A 156 -23.93 -18.95 -31.68
CA SER A 156 -24.28 -17.54 -31.46
C SER A 156 -23.02 -16.71 -31.23
N LYS A 157 -22.57 -16.07 -32.32
CA LYS A 157 -21.79 -14.82 -32.29
C LYS A 157 -22.62 -13.75 -31.57
N LYS A 158 -22.08 -13.14 -30.52
CA LYS A 158 -22.58 -11.86 -29.98
C LYS A 158 -21.41 -11.00 -29.48
N ASP A 159 -21.03 -10.06 -30.34
CA ASP A 159 -20.72 -8.66 -30.07
C ASP A 159 -19.92 -8.31 -28.81
N ASN A 160 -18.61 -8.22 -29.00
CA ASN A 160 -17.70 -7.52 -28.09
C ASN A 160 -17.88 -6.00 -28.26
N ARG A 161 -18.90 -5.42 -27.62
CA ARG A 161 -19.08 -3.96 -27.55
C ARG A 161 -18.10 -3.40 -26.53
N LEU A 162 -16.96 -2.89 -27.00
CA LEU A 162 -16.07 -2.03 -26.21
C LEU A 162 -16.87 -0.81 -25.72
N LYS A 163 -17.15 -0.79 -24.41
CA LYS A 163 -17.81 0.35 -23.75
C LYS A 163 -16.79 1.48 -23.64
N GLY A 164 -16.93 2.47 -24.51
CA GLY A 164 -16.10 3.68 -24.54
C GLY A 164 -16.18 4.50 -23.25
N VAL A 165 -15.08 5.19 -22.95
CA VAL A 165 -14.92 6.13 -21.84
C VAL A 165 -15.84 7.34 -22.05
N VAL A 166 -16.69 7.64 -21.05
CA VAL A 166 -17.47 8.89 -21.00
C VAL A 166 -16.67 9.92 -20.20
N VAL A 167 -16.17 10.97 -20.86
CA VAL A 167 -15.62 12.15 -20.17
C VAL A 167 -16.79 13.09 -19.84
N LYS A 168 -17.11 13.24 -18.56
CA LYS A 168 -18.13 14.20 -18.10
C LYS A 168 -17.52 15.61 -18.02
N LYS A 169 -18.01 16.48 -18.90
CA LYS A 169 -17.61 17.90 -19.02
C LYS A 169 -18.45 18.79 -18.08
N LYS A 170 -17.72 19.51 -17.21
CA LYS A 170 -17.91 20.84 -16.59
C LYS A 170 -19.21 21.13 -15.82
N PHE A 171 -19.09 21.69 -14.60
CA PHE A 171 -19.84 22.89 -14.21
C PHE A 171 -19.00 23.77 -13.28
N ALA A 172 -18.86 25.04 -13.65
CA ALA A 172 -18.30 26.11 -12.82
C ALA A 172 -19.40 26.68 -11.92
N PRO A 173 -19.13 27.01 -10.65
CA PRO A 173 -20.02 27.84 -9.85
C PRO A 173 -19.63 29.32 -9.95
N ASN A 174 -20.60 30.19 -10.23
CA ASN A 174 -20.48 31.65 -10.14
C ASN A 174 -21.51 32.18 -9.14
N LYS A 175 -21.03 33.02 -8.19
CA LYS A 175 -21.75 34.06 -7.41
C LYS A 175 -22.76 33.57 -6.34
N GLU A 176 -22.82 34.06 -5.09
CA GLU A 176 -22.63 35.42 -4.56
C GLU A 176 -22.21 35.47 -3.07
N LYS A 177 -21.36 36.46 -2.75
CA LYS A 177 -21.29 37.39 -1.60
C LYS A 177 -21.84 36.97 -0.23
N SER A 178 -20.97 37.00 0.79
CA SER A 178 -21.24 37.70 2.05
C SER A 178 -19.97 38.36 2.58
N SER A 179 -20.14 39.58 3.07
CA SER A 179 -19.18 40.53 3.60
C SER A 179 -18.70 40.16 5.00
N ILE A 180 -17.41 40.33 5.28
CA ILE A 180 -16.91 40.87 6.56
C ILE A 180 -15.61 41.64 6.25
N THR A 181 -15.65 42.91 6.63
CA THR A 181 -14.55 43.86 6.70
C THR A 181 -13.67 43.51 7.88
N GLU A 182 -12.34 43.45 7.72
CA GLU A 182 -11.41 43.94 8.74
C GLU A 182 -10.02 44.19 8.15
N SER A 183 -9.50 45.34 8.54
CA SER A 183 -8.29 46.02 8.10
C SER A 183 -7.03 45.46 8.76
N SER A 184 -5.95 45.27 7.99
CA SER A 184 -4.60 45.41 8.52
C SER A 184 -3.59 45.79 7.42
N THR A 185 -3.12 47.02 7.55
CA THR A 185 -2.00 47.66 6.86
C THR A 185 -0.72 46.84 6.98
N SER A 186 -0.06 46.55 5.84
CA SER A 186 1.34 46.11 5.80
C SER A 186 2.20 47.26 5.25
N GLN A 187 3.08 47.77 6.09
CA GLN A 187 4.19 48.65 5.72
C GLN A 187 5.30 47.79 5.09
N ALA A 188 5.87 48.31 4.01
CA ALA A 188 7.01 47.75 3.31
C ALA A 188 8.29 48.41 3.84
N GLU A 189 9.18 47.59 4.41
CA GLU A 189 10.60 47.87 4.50
C GLU A 189 11.33 46.64 3.96
N ASP A 190 12.22 46.82 2.99
CA ASP A 190 13.37 45.94 2.84
C ASP A 190 14.46 46.63 2.01
N GLY A 191 15.64 46.70 2.62
CA GLY A 191 16.85 47.27 2.08
C GLY A 191 17.70 46.30 1.25
N GLU A 192 18.56 46.92 0.44
CA GLU A 192 19.89 46.50 -0.01
C GLU A 192 20.23 45.01 -0.15
N ARG A 193 20.49 44.58 -1.40
CA ARG A 193 21.69 43.79 -1.72
C ARG A 193 22.37 44.30 -2.98
N ASN A 194 23.52 44.94 -2.75
CA ASN A 194 24.49 45.37 -3.72
C ASN A 194 25.47 44.23 -4.06
N ALA A 195 26.07 44.34 -5.25
CA ALA A 195 27.39 43.82 -5.64
C ALA A 195 27.55 42.31 -5.93
N LYS A 196 27.61 41.97 -7.23
CA LYS A 196 28.82 41.41 -7.87
C LYS A 196 28.60 41.14 -9.36
N ARG A 197 29.23 41.95 -10.21
CA ARG A 197 30.23 41.54 -11.22
C ARG A 197 30.45 42.68 -12.23
N GLN A 198 31.30 43.60 -11.81
CA GLN A 198 32.26 44.28 -12.66
C GLN A 198 32.98 43.25 -13.56
N LYS A 199 33.18 43.58 -14.84
CA LYS A 199 34.50 43.70 -15.50
C LYS A 199 34.47 43.24 -16.98
N HIS A 200 34.85 44.19 -17.84
CA HIS A 200 35.34 44.09 -19.23
C HIS A 200 34.28 43.74 -20.29
N GLN A 201 33.91 44.60 -21.25
CA GLN A 201 34.69 45.54 -22.09
C GLN A 201 35.80 44.82 -22.87
N GLN A 202 35.43 44.17 -23.99
CA GLN A 202 36.27 44.00 -25.18
C GLN A 202 35.40 43.90 -26.44
N ASN A 203 35.70 44.81 -27.38
CA ASN A 203 35.64 44.67 -28.83
C ASN A 203 34.27 44.69 -29.51
N GLU A 204 33.88 45.91 -29.91
CA GLU A 204 33.28 46.20 -31.21
C GLU A 204 34.26 45.84 -32.34
N PRO A 205 33.90 45.96 -33.63
CA PRO A 205 34.85 46.48 -34.60
C PRO A 205 34.97 48.00 -34.49
#